data_AF-A0A7X5VP82-F1
#
_entry.id   AF-A0A7X5VP82-F1
#
_cell.length_a   1.000
_cell.length_b   1.000
_cell.length_c   1.000
_cell.angle_alpha   90.00
_cell.angle_beta   90.00
_cell.angle_gamma   90.00
#
_symmetry.space_group_name_H-M   'P 1'
#
loop_
_entity.id
_entity.type
_entity.pdbx_description
1 polymer ?
#
loop_
_entity_poly.entity_id
_entity_poly.type
_entity_poly.pdbx_seq_one_letter_code
_entity_poly.pdbx_strand_id
1 'polypeptide(L)'
;MVEVDVQVTDRQGKPVRGLTVADFEIFEDGRRVEITNFRVVEGFERPSRTARVEPAAPPLPVLEPAEESGPGAVRSEPAAP
;
A
#
# COMPACT_ATOMS: atom_id res chain seq x y z
N MET A 1 30.43 -0.41 3.40
CA MET A 1 29.41 -0.76 4.40
C MET A 1 28.18 -1.20 3.66
N VAL A 2 27.57 -2.31 4.07
CA VAL A 2 26.30 -2.82 3.57
C VAL A 2 25.35 -2.88 4.77
N GLU A 3 24.08 -2.53 4.58
CA GLU A 3 23.04 -2.74 5.59
C GLU A 3 22.28 -4.04 5.26
N VAL A 4 22.02 -4.85 6.28
CA VAL A 4 21.33 -6.14 6.16
C VAL A 4 20.14 -6.13 7.09
N ASP A 5 18.94 -6.30 6.54
CA ASP A 5 17.69 -6.32 7.30
C ASP A 5 17.26 -7.78 7.54
N VAL A 6 16.98 -8.15 8.79
CA VAL A 6 16.78 -9.55 9.22
C VAL A 6 15.53 -9.66 10.09
N GLN A 7 14.62 -10.58 9.74
CA GLN A 7 13.46 -10.93 10.57
C GLN A 7 13.57 -12.36 11.08
N VAL A 8 13.57 -12.52 12.41
CA VAL A 8 13.59 -13.83 13.08
C VAL A 8 12.22 -14.10 13.69
N THR A 9 11.58 -15.19 13.27
CA THR A 9 10.26 -15.60 13.75
C THR A 9 10.24 -17.04 14.26
N ASP A 10 9.41 -17.33 15.24
CA ASP A 10 9.13 -18.70 15.70
C ASP A 10 8.35 -19.52 14.66
N ARG A 11 8.05 -20.78 14.99
CA ARG A 11 7.30 -21.70 14.11
C ARG A 11 5.83 -21.27 13.86
N GLN A 12 5.30 -20.35 14.65
CA GLN A 12 3.96 -19.74 14.49
C GLN A 12 4.02 -18.41 13.73
N GLY A 13 5.21 -17.95 13.32
CA GLY A 13 5.42 -16.67 12.66
C GLY A 13 5.49 -15.46 13.61
N LYS A 14 5.55 -15.66 14.93
CA LYS A 14 5.68 -14.59 15.93
C LYS A 14 7.14 -14.10 15.99
N PRO A 15 7.41 -12.80 16.09
CA PRO A 15 8.77 -12.28 16.17
C PRO A 15 9.48 -12.76 17.44
N VAL A 16 10.72 -13.23 17.29
CA VAL A 16 11.59 -13.60 18.42
C VAL A 16 12.15 -12.32 19.03
N ARG A 17 12.01 -12.17 20.34
CA ARG A 17 12.44 -10.98 21.10
C ARG A 17 13.71 -11.25 21.89
N GLY A 18 14.43 -10.18 22.25
CA GLY A 18 15.63 -10.26 23.09
C GLY A 18 16.90 -10.70 22.36
N LEU A 19 16.89 -10.76 21.02
CA LEU A 19 18.08 -11.04 20.23
C LEU A 19 19.09 -9.89 20.33
N THR A 20 20.36 -10.26 20.44
CA THR A 20 21.51 -9.37 20.60
C THR A 20 22.48 -9.54 19.44
N VAL A 21 23.46 -8.66 19.31
CA VAL A 21 24.52 -8.80 18.30
C VAL A 21 25.32 -10.11 18.43
N ALA A 22 25.37 -10.71 19.63
CA ALA A 22 26.08 -11.97 19.87
C ALA A 22 25.38 -13.21 19.28
N ASP A 23 24.10 -13.08 18.91
CA ASP A 23 23.31 -14.15 18.29
C ASP A 23 23.51 -14.23 16.75
N PHE A 24 24.35 -13.36 16.18
CA PHE A 24 24.56 -13.24 14.73
C PHE A 24 26.03 -13.30 14.34
N GLU A 25 26.28 -13.89 13.18
CA GLU A 25 27.57 -13.88 12.49
C GLU A 25 27.34 -13.55 11.01
N ILE A 26 28.10 -12.61 10.46
CA ILE A 26 28.02 -12.23 9.04
C ILE A 26 29.27 -12.76 8.33
N PHE A 27 29.07 -13.30 7.13
CA PHE A 27 30.15 -13.78 6.27
C PHE A 27 30.02 -13.18 4.87
N GLU A 28 31.13 -12.69 4.33
CA GLU A 28 31.27 -12.21 2.95
C GLU A 28 32.30 -13.11 2.26
N ASP A 29 31.92 -13.75 1.15
CA ASP A 29 32.73 -14.76 0.44
C ASP A 29 33.35 -15.83 1.37
N GLY A 30 32.59 -16.25 2.39
CA GLY A 30 33.02 -17.23 3.38
C GLY A 30 33.97 -16.71 4.47
N ARG A 31 34.33 -15.42 4.46
CA ARG A 31 35.12 -14.77 5.53
C ARG A 31 34.20 -14.08 6.52
N ARG A 32 34.40 -14.30 7.82
CA ARG A 32 33.64 -13.64 8.89
C ARG A 32 33.93 -12.13 8.89
N VAL A 33 32.88 -11.32 8.97
CA VAL A 33 32.93 -9.85 8.98
C VAL A 33 32.42 -9.33 10.32
N GLU A 34 33.01 -8.25 10.83
CA GLU A 34 32.57 -7.60 12.07
C GLU A 34 31.26 -6.83 11.87
N ILE A 35 30.33 -6.97 12.83
CA ILE A 35 29.08 -6.20 12.88
C ILE A 35 29.38 -4.85 13.55
N THR A 36 29.69 -3.84 12.75
CA THR A 36 30.06 -2.49 13.24
C THR A 36 28.87 -1.62 13.68
N ASN A 37 27.65 -2.01 13.33
CA ASN A 37 26.42 -1.34 13.74
C ASN A 37 25.29 -2.37 13.88
N PHE A 38 24.51 -2.26 14.96
CA PHE A 38 23.40 -3.15 15.27
C PHE A 38 22.23 -2.34 15.83
N ARG A 39 21.05 -2.49 15.23
CA ARG A 39 19.79 -1.90 15.71
C ARG A 39 18.71 -2.98 15.77
N VAL A 40 17.91 -2.98 16.83
CA VAL A 40 16.66 -3.75 16.89
C VAL A 40 15.53 -2.85 16.43
N VAL A 41 14.75 -3.30 15.45
CA VAL A 41 13.57 -2.59 14.96
C VAL A 41 12.33 -3.34 15.44
N GLU A 42 11.59 -2.74 16.37
CA GLU A 42 10.30 -3.27 16.83
C GLU A 42 9.15 -2.81 15.92
N GLY A 43 8.00 -3.50 15.99
CA GLY A 43 6.79 -3.10 15.26
C GLY A 43 6.63 -3.65 13.84
N PHE A 44 7.54 -4.52 13.36
CA PHE A 44 7.37 -5.22 12.09
C PHE A 44 6.32 -6.34 12.20
N GLU A 45 5.04 -5.99 12.10
CA GLU A 45 3.99 -6.97 11.82
C GLU A 45 4.11 -7.44 10.35
N ARG A 46 4.10 -8.76 10.12
CA ARG A 46 3.94 -9.28 8.77
C ARG A 46 2.54 -8.89 8.27
N PRO A 47 2.40 -8.32 7.06
CA PRO A 47 1.07 -8.04 6.51
C PRO A 47 0.29 -9.35 6.42
N SER A 48 -0.81 -9.43 7.16
CA SER A 48 -1.67 -10.60 7.20
C SER A 48 -2.09 -10.99 5.79
N ARG A 49 -1.73 -12.20 5.35
CA ARG A 49 -1.99 -12.72 3.99
C ARG A 49 -3.49 -12.97 3.71
N THR A 50 -4.36 -12.47 4.59
CA THR A 50 -5.82 -12.54 4.60
C THR A 50 -6.49 -11.25 4.12
N ALA A 51 -5.74 -10.32 3.52
CA ALA A 51 -6.31 -9.36 2.58
C ALA A 51 -6.79 -10.10 1.31
N ARG A 52 -7.88 -10.87 1.45
CA ARG A 52 -8.69 -11.30 0.31
C ARG A 52 -9.18 -10.01 -0.33
N VAL A 53 -8.65 -9.69 -1.50
CA VAL A 53 -9.13 -8.56 -2.29
C VAL A 53 -10.57 -8.89 -2.67
N GLU A 54 -11.53 -8.32 -1.95
CA GLU A 54 -12.91 -8.28 -2.43
C GLU A 54 -12.89 -7.44 -3.70
N PRO A 55 -13.37 -7.98 -4.84
CA PRO A 55 -13.41 -7.21 -6.07
C PRO A 55 -14.33 -6.02 -5.82
N ALA A 56 -13.77 -4.82 -5.91
CA ALA A 56 -14.54 -3.59 -5.83
C ALA A 56 -15.65 -3.67 -6.89
N ALA A 57 -16.91 -3.65 -6.43
CA ALA A 57 -18.04 -3.60 -7.35
C ALA A 57 -17.87 -2.37 -8.26
N PRO A 58 -18.11 -2.49 -9.57
CA PRO A 58 -18.00 -1.35 -10.46
C PRO A 58 -18.94 -0.24 -9.98
N PRO A 59 -18.54 1.04 -10.04
CA PRO A 59 -19.45 2.13 -9.68
C PRO A 59 -20.68 2.04 -10.57
N LEU A 60 -21.85 2.04 -9.95
CA LEU A 60 -23.11 2.14 -10.68
C LEU A 60 -23.08 3.42 -11.52
N PRO A 61 -23.53 3.41 -12.79
CA PRO A 61 -23.59 4.62 -13.58
C PRO A 61 -24.46 5.63 -12.84
N VAL A 62 -23.90 6.81 -12.57
CA VAL A 62 -24.67 7.94 -12.07
C VAL A 62 -25.70 8.25 -13.14
N LEU A 63 -26.98 8.07 -12.81
CA LEU A 63 -28.06 8.55 -13.65
C LEU A 63 -27.95 10.08 -13.65
N GLU A 64 -27.50 10.65 -14.76
CA GLU A 64 -27.61 12.09 -15.00
C GLU A 64 -29.08 12.47 -14.76
N PRO A 65 -29.36 13.46 -13.88
CA PRO A 65 -30.72 13.95 -13.74
C PRO A 65 -31.14 14.50 -15.10
N ALA A 66 -32.25 13.99 -15.63
CA ALA A 66 -32.78 14.46 -16.90
C ALA A 66 -32.93 15.99 -16.84
N GLU A 67 -32.38 16.70 -17.85
CA GLU A 67 -32.71 18.11 -18.05
C GLU A 67 -34.19 18.22 -18.40
N GLU A 68 -34.99 18.39 -17.35
CA GLU A 68 -36.41 18.60 -17.44
C GLU A 68 -36.71 20.02 -17.92
N SER A 69 -37.27 20.09 -19.12
CA SER A 69 -38.23 21.14 -19.54
C SER A 69 -37.73 22.59 -19.57
N GLY A 70 -37.29 23.03 -20.75
CA GLY A 70 -37.13 24.46 -21.03
C GLY A 70 -38.47 25.19 -21.19
N PRO A 71 -38.47 26.54 -21.16
CA PRO A 71 -39.53 27.31 -21.80
C PRO A 71 -39.02 28.41 -22.74
N GLY A 72 -39.52 28.36 -23.99
CA GLY A 72 -40.01 29.50 -24.77
C GLY A 72 -39.19 30.79 -24.93
N ALA A 73 -38.66 30.99 -26.15
CA ALA A 73 -38.41 32.32 -26.69
C ALA A 73 -38.63 32.36 -28.23
N VAL A 74 -39.87 32.14 -28.68
CA VAL A 74 -40.25 32.47 -30.07
C VAL A 74 -40.49 33.98 -30.20
N ARG A 75 -39.55 34.70 -30.83
CA ARG A 75 -39.77 36.07 -31.34
C ARG A 75 -38.83 36.34 -32.52
N SER A 76 -39.34 36.08 -33.73
CA SER A 76 -38.72 36.47 -35.00
C SER A 76 -39.67 37.38 -35.75
N GLU A 77 -39.31 38.65 -35.93
CA GLU A 77 -39.90 39.61 -36.90
C GLU A 77 -39.11 40.93 -36.86
N PRO A 78 -39.17 41.81 -37.88
CA PRO A 78 -39.60 41.65 -39.27
C PRO A 78 -38.41 42.05 -40.23
N ALA A 79 -38.49 42.48 -41.50
CA ALA A 79 -39.52 42.62 -42.54
C ALA A 79 -38.83 42.65 -43.94
N ALA A 80 -39.52 42.18 -45.01
CA ALA A 80 -39.45 42.73 -46.40
C ALA A 80 -38.09 42.69 -47.17
N PRO A 81 -38.05 42.93 -48.50
CA PRO A 81 -39.14 43.22 -49.47
C PRO A 81 -39.67 42.00 -50.24
#